data_AF-A0A2J6SYN5-F1
#
_entry.id   AF-A0A2J6SYN5-F1
#
_cell.length_a   1.000
_cell.length_b   1.000
_cell.length_c   1.000
_cell.angle_alpha   90.00
_cell.angle_beta   90.00
_cell.angle_gamma   90.00
#
_symmetry.space_group_name_H-M   'P 1'
#
loop_
_entity.id
_entity.type
_entity.pdbx_description
1 polymer ?
#
loop_
_entity_poly.entity_id
_entity_poly.type
_entity_poly.pdbx_seq_one_letter_code
_entity_poly.pdbx_strand_id
1 'polypeptide(L)'
;MKAARGEYNIYGPNFVWSIDGYCKLRFCGIEIYAGIDAYSRFVPWIYIGISNGCAVAILVQYLDLVDEMEVIPLHIRLDRGCETPIVANAHYILHKATCQTRGIDPY
;
A
#
# COMPACT_ATOMS: atom_id res chain seq x y z
N MET A 1 -8.11 -0.51 25.87
CA MET A 1 -9.48 -0.51 25.33
C MET A 1 -9.39 -0.89 23.85
N LYS A 2 -9.95 -2.03 23.41
CA LYS A 2 -10.11 -2.32 21.97
C LYS A 2 -11.26 -1.44 21.47
N ALA A 3 -11.02 -0.57 20.52
CA ALA A 3 -12.10 0.15 19.85
C ALA A 3 -13.08 -0.89 19.28
N ALA A 4 -14.39 -0.63 19.42
CA ALA A 4 -15.39 -1.42 18.73
C ALA A 4 -15.04 -1.43 17.23
N ARG A 5 -15.02 -2.60 16.60
CA ARG A 5 -14.77 -2.70 15.15
C ARG A 5 -15.89 -1.94 14.44
N GLY A 6 -15.58 -0.76 13.90
CA GLY A 6 -16.49 -0.06 12.98
C GLY A 6 -16.67 -0.87 11.70
N GLU A 7 -17.75 -0.58 10.97
CA GLU A 7 -17.94 -1.12 9.62
C GLU A 7 -16.81 -0.64 8.71
N TYR A 8 -16.22 -1.57 7.96
CA TYR A 8 -15.17 -1.28 7.01
C TYR A 8 -15.78 -1.12 5.61
N ASN A 9 -16.42 0.03 5.39
CA ASN A 9 -17.11 0.34 4.14
C ASN A 9 -16.13 0.92 3.11
N ILE A 10 -16.06 0.29 1.94
CA ILE A 10 -15.21 0.71 0.82
C ILE A 10 -16.10 0.92 -0.40
N TYR A 11 -15.94 2.07 -1.05
CA TYR A 11 -16.89 2.59 -2.03
C TYR A 11 -16.60 2.18 -3.48
N GLY A 12 -15.50 1.47 -3.75
CA GLY A 12 -15.19 0.93 -5.08
C GLY A 12 -13.76 0.39 -5.22
N PRO A 13 -13.43 -0.17 -6.40
CA PRO A 13 -12.08 -0.62 -6.72
C PRO A 13 -11.07 0.53 -6.64
N ASN A 14 -9.83 0.23 -6.21
CA ASN A 14 -8.75 1.21 -6.04
C ASN A 14 -9.06 2.35 -5.06
N PHE A 15 -10.12 2.22 -4.26
CA PHE A 15 -10.43 3.20 -3.23
C PHE A 15 -9.45 3.10 -2.06
N VAL A 16 -9.22 1.88 -1.54
CA VAL A 16 -8.23 1.61 -0.50
C VAL A 16 -7.41 0.39 -0.89
N TRP A 17 -6.10 0.56 -1.01
CA TRP A 17 -5.16 -0.56 -1.02
C TRP A 17 -4.63 -0.80 0.38
N SER A 18 -4.85 -2.00 0.91
CA SER A 18 -4.28 -2.43 2.19
C SER A 18 -2.96 -3.12 1.92
N ILE A 19 -1.90 -2.66 2.55
CA ILE A 19 -0.53 -3.14 2.33
C ILE A 19 0.00 -3.67 3.66
N ASP A 20 0.55 -4.88 3.67
CA ASP A 20 0.98 -5.56 4.89
C ASP A 20 2.12 -6.57 4.64
N GLY A 21 2.93 -6.80 5.68
CA GLY A 21 4.02 -7.76 5.72
C GLY A 21 3.63 -9.05 6.46
N TYR A 22 3.89 -10.21 5.85
CA TYR A 22 3.68 -11.51 6.49
C TYR A 22 5.00 -12.14 6.92
N CYS A 23 5.30 -12.02 8.21
CA CYS A 23 6.56 -12.45 8.81
C CYS A 23 6.53 -13.86 9.42
N LYS A 24 5.39 -14.58 9.36
CA LYS A 24 5.30 -15.90 10.01
C LYS A 24 6.23 -16.93 9.40
N LEU A 25 6.64 -16.78 8.14
CA LEU A 25 7.56 -17.70 7.46
C LEU A 25 9.03 -17.30 7.61
N ARG A 26 9.33 -16.26 8.41
CA ARG A 26 10.71 -15.79 8.65
C ARG A 26 11.62 -16.89 9.17
N PHE A 27 11.09 -17.87 9.91
CA PHE A 27 11.86 -19.02 10.39
C PHE A 27 12.35 -19.96 9.26
N CYS A 28 11.70 -19.92 8.09
CA CYS A 28 12.14 -20.59 6.87
C CYS A 28 12.99 -19.69 5.95
N GLY A 29 13.35 -18.47 6.39
CA GLY A 29 14.02 -17.48 5.55
C GLY A 29 13.13 -16.88 4.46
N ILE A 30 11.80 -17.00 4.59
CA ILE A 30 10.83 -16.45 3.65
C ILE A 30 10.02 -15.35 4.33
N GLU A 31 10.03 -14.18 3.72
CA GLU A 31 9.25 -13.02 4.11
C GLU A 31 8.39 -12.60 2.94
N ILE A 32 7.12 -12.33 3.21
CA ILE A 32 6.15 -11.92 2.20
C ILE A 32 5.74 -10.49 2.51
N TYR A 33 5.50 -9.71 1.47
CA TYR A 33 4.89 -8.39 1.59
C TYR A 33 3.93 -8.21 0.42
N ALA A 34 2.72 -7.72 0.66
CA ALA A 34 1.71 -7.67 -0.39
C ALA A 34 0.76 -6.49 -0.22
N GLY A 35 0.19 -6.04 -1.33
CA GLY A 35 -0.92 -5.11 -1.40
C GLY A 35 -2.19 -5.83 -1.84
N ILE A 36 -3.34 -5.48 -1.27
CA ILE A 36 -4.65 -5.97 -1.69
C ILE A 36 -5.61 -4.79 -1.85
N ASP A 37 -6.32 -4.73 -2.99
CA ASP A 37 -7.46 -3.83 -3.15
C ASP A 37 -8.58 -4.30 -2.24
N ALA A 38 -8.94 -3.45 -1.29
CA ALA A 38 -9.79 -3.88 -0.20
C ALA A 38 -11.28 -4.01 -0.61
N TYR A 39 -11.66 -3.46 -1.77
CA TYR A 39 -12.99 -3.65 -2.38
C TYR A 39 -13.06 -4.96 -3.17
N SER A 40 -12.27 -5.10 -4.23
CA SER A 40 -12.34 -6.23 -5.16
C SER A 40 -11.64 -7.49 -4.64
N ARG A 41 -10.79 -7.36 -3.62
CA ARG A 41 -9.85 -8.41 -3.17
C ARG A 41 -8.81 -8.80 -4.22
N PHE A 42 -8.67 -8.01 -5.28
CA PHE A 42 -7.57 -8.15 -6.23
C PHE A 42 -6.24 -7.86 -5.52
N VAL A 43 -5.22 -8.68 -5.80
CA VAL A 43 -3.88 -8.52 -5.23
C VAL A 43 -3.01 -7.89 -6.31
N PRO A 44 -2.86 -6.54 -6.32
CA PRO A 44 -2.05 -5.87 -7.33
C PRO A 44 -0.56 -6.23 -7.24
N TRP A 45 -0.08 -6.60 -6.05
CA TRP A 45 1.33 -6.88 -5.83
C TRP A 45 1.59 -7.85 -4.69
N ILE A 46 2.56 -8.74 -4.91
CA ILE A 46 3.13 -9.63 -3.90
C ILE A 46 4.64 -9.73 -4.11
N TYR A 47 5.37 -9.54 -3.01
CA TYR A 47 6.79 -9.79 -2.88
C TYR A 47 7.01 -11.03 -2.03
N ILE A 48 7.93 -11.89 -2.46
CA ILE A 48 8.41 -13.04 -1.70
C ILE A 48 9.92 -13.00 -1.74
N GLY A 49 10.56 -12.89 -0.57
CA GLY A 49 12.01 -12.81 -0.49
C GLY A 49 12.56 -13.04 0.90
N ILE A 50 13.79 -12.59 1.12
CA ILE A 50 14.55 -12.88 2.35
C ILE A 50 14.34 -11.77 3.39
N SER A 51 13.93 -10.56 2.98
CA SER A 51 13.66 -9.44 3.88
C SER A 51 12.54 -8.56 3.37
N ASN A 52 11.53 -8.32 4.22
CA ASN A 52 10.42 -7.41 3.99
C ASN A 52 10.50 -6.13 4.85
N GLY A 53 11.58 -5.93 5.61
CA GLY A 53 11.71 -4.84 6.58
C GLY A 53 12.43 -3.59 6.07
N CYS A 54 12.83 -3.54 4.81
CA CYS A 54 13.56 -2.40 4.25
C CYS A 54 12.59 -1.37 3.64
N ALA A 55 12.47 -0.19 4.26
CA ALA A 55 11.61 0.90 3.80
C ALA A 55 11.84 1.28 2.33
N VAL A 56 13.11 1.31 1.91
CA VAL A 56 13.50 1.67 0.54
C VAL A 56 13.07 0.59 -0.44
N ALA A 57 13.22 -0.69 -0.10
CA ALA A 57 12.81 -1.78 -0.97
C ALA A 57 11.30 -1.79 -1.19
N ILE A 58 10.51 -1.50 -0.16
CA ILE A 58 9.04 -1.42 -0.27
C ILE A 58 8.63 -0.19 -1.08
N LEU A 59 9.30 0.95 -0.88
CA LEU A 59 9.07 2.14 -1.70
C LEU A 59 9.30 1.85 -3.19
N VAL A 60 10.43 1.26 -3.55
CA VAL A 60 10.75 0.94 -4.95
C VAL A 60 9.66 0.04 -5.54
N GLN A 61 9.31 -1.03 -4.84
CA GLN A 61 8.27 -1.95 -5.31
C GLN A 61 6.90 -1.28 -5.45
N TYR A 62 6.56 -0.36 -4.54
CA TYR A 62 5.33 0.42 -4.65
C TYR A 62 5.33 1.37 -5.86
N LEU A 63 6.46 2.04 -6.13
CA LEU A 63 6.60 2.92 -7.29
C LEU A 63 6.54 2.15 -8.61
N ASP A 64 7.25 1.02 -8.69
CA ASP A 64 7.24 0.13 -9.85
C ASP A 64 5.82 -0.39 -10.13
N LEU A 65 5.09 -0.76 -9.08
CA LEU A 65 3.70 -1.20 -9.20
C LEU A 65 2.77 -0.11 -9.76
N VAL A 66 2.92 1.12 -9.27
CA VAL A 66 2.10 2.26 -9.73
C VAL A 66 2.41 2.59 -11.18
N ASP A 67 3.67 2.51 -11.58
CA ASP A 67 4.13 2.71 -12.96
C ASP A 67 3.60 1.62 -13.89
N GLU A 68 3.72 0.35 -13.51
CA GLU A 68 3.25 -0.80 -14.30
C GLU A 68 1.72 -0.81 -14.49
N MET A 69 0.96 -0.51 -13.42
CA MET A 69 -0.50 -0.53 -13.48
C MET A 69 -1.11 0.77 -14.01
N GLU A 70 -0.32 1.85 -14.13
CA GLU A 70 -0.78 3.21 -14.40
C GLU A 70 -1.94 3.66 -13.49
N VAL A 71 -1.99 3.12 -12.26
CA VAL A 71 -3.07 3.32 -11.29
C VAL A 71 -2.49 3.72 -9.95
N ILE A 72 -3.04 4.80 -9.39
CA ILE A 72 -2.77 5.25 -8.03
C ILE A 72 -4.07 5.08 -7.23
N PRO A 73 -4.09 4.30 -6.14
CA PRO A 73 -5.28 4.19 -5.30
C PRO A 73 -5.63 5.54 -4.66
N LEU A 74 -6.87 5.73 -4.24
CA LEU A 74 -7.26 6.97 -3.54
C LEU A 74 -6.62 7.03 -2.14
N HIS A 75 -6.57 5.89 -1.46
CA HIS A 75 -5.97 5.75 -0.16
C HIS A 75 -5.10 4.50 -0.09
N ILE A 76 -4.03 4.59 0.69
CA ILE A 76 -3.30 3.40 1.15
C ILE A 76 -3.49 3.22 2.64
N ARG A 77 -3.60 1.97 3.06
CA ARG A 77 -3.63 1.58 4.46
C ARG A 77 -2.40 0.75 4.75
N LEU A 78 -1.55 1.30 5.60
CA LEU A 78 -0.32 0.69 6.09
C LEU A 78 -0.41 0.60 7.61
N ASP A 79 0.27 -0.37 8.20
CA ASP A 79 0.53 -0.33 9.63
C ASP A 79 1.59 0.75 9.94
N ARG A 80 1.78 1.05 11.23
CA ARG A 80 2.81 2.00 11.68
C ARG A 80 4.17 1.31 11.83
N GLY A 81 4.54 0.47 10.87
CA GLY A 81 5.88 -0.10 10.75
C GLY A 81 6.96 0.98 10.56
N CYS A 82 8.22 0.63 10.75
CA CYS A 82 9.33 1.54 10.49
C CYS A 82 9.60 1.71 8.98
N GLU A 83 9.09 0.77 8.18
CA GLU A 83 9.25 0.66 6.75
C GLU A 83 8.20 1.44 5.94
N THR A 84 7.07 1.76 6.57
CA THR A 84 5.89 2.33 5.91
C THR A 84 5.87 3.86 5.72
N PRO A 85 6.55 4.71 6.52
CA PRO A 85 6.43 6.17 6.40
C PRO A 85 6.86 6.75 5.04
N ILE A 86 7.89 6.16 4.44
CA ILE A 86 8.44 6.63 3.16
C ILE A 86 7.44 6.36 2.02
N VAL A 87 6.81 5.18 2.02
CA VAL A 87 5.76 4.80 1.06
C VAL A 87 4.56 5.73 1.18
N ALA A 88 4.13 6.03 2.42
CA ALA A 88 3.04 6.97 2.67
C ALA A 88 3.32 8.36 2.11
N ASN A 89 4.54 8.87 2.29
CA ASN A 89 4.93 10.16 1.74
C ASN A 89 4.99 10.16 0.20
N ALA A 90 5.56 9.11 -0.40
CA ALA A 90 5.62 8.98 -1.85
C ALA A 90 4.22 8.93 -2.48
N HIS A 91 3.32 8.13 -1.90
CA HIS A 91 1.92 8.06 -2.31
C HIS A 91 1.23 9.43 -2.25
N TYR A 92 1.42 10.17 -1.15
CA TYR A 92 0.86 11.50 -1.00
C TYR A 92 1.33 12.47 -2.10
N ILE A 93 2.63 12.47 -2.40
CA ILE A 93 3.22 13.32 -3.45
C ILE A 93 2.66 12.96 -4.83
N LEU A 94 2.60 11.67 -5.16
CA LEU A 94 2.06 11.18 -6.43
C LEU A 94 0.58 11.52 -6.59
N HIS A 95 -0.21 11.29 -5.54
CA HIS A 95 -1.63 11.61 -5.54
C HIS A 95 -1.87 13.11 -5.75
N LYS A 96 -1.13 13.96 -5.01
CA LYS A 96 -1.20 15.43 -5.16
C LYS A 96 -0.84 15.89 -6.57
N ALA A 97 0.26 15.39 -7.14
CA ALA A 97 0.67 15.72 -8.50
C ALA A 97 -0.38 15.29 -9.55
N THR A 98 -1.00 14.13 -9.34
CA THR A 98 -2.06 13.61 -10.21
C THR A 98 -3.30 14.48 -10.15
N CYS A 99 -3.74 14.88 -8.95
CA CYS A 99 -4.88 15.79 -8.77
C CYS A 99 -4.62 17.14 -9.44
N GLN A 100 -3.42 17.72 -9.24
CA GLN A 100 -3.02 18.97 -9.90
C GLN A 100 -3.05 18.88 -11.42
N THR A 101 -2.53 17.79 -11.99
CA THR A 101 -2.54 17.55 -13.44
C THR A 101 -3.95 17.43 -13.99
N ARG A 102 -4.89 16.90 -13.19
CA ARG A 102 -6.31 16.74 -13.54
C ARG A 102 -7.17 17.98 -13.21
N GLY A 103 -6.59 19.03 -12.62
CA GLY A 103 -7.31 20.22 -12.19
C GLY A 103 -8.27 19.99 -11.00
N ILE A 104 -8.01 18.96 -10.18
CA ILE A 104 -8.78 18.60 -8.99
C ILE A 104 -8.05 19.14 -7.76
N ASP A 105 -8.77 19.73 -6.81
CA ASP A 105 -8.21 20.12 -5.52
C ASP A 105 -7.73 18.86 -4.76
N PRO A 106 -6.46 18.77 -4.36
CA PRO A 106 -5.95 17.64 -3.60
C PRO A 106 -6.39 17.60 -2.12
N TYR A 107 -7.19 18.57 -1.64
CA TYR A 107 -7.65 18.68 -0.25
C TYR A 107 -9.17 18.71 -0.10
#